data_AF-A0A1R1X9H9-F1
#
_entry.id   AF-A0A1R1X9H9-F1
#
_cell.length_a   1.000
_cell.length_b   1.000
_cell.length_c   1.000
_cell.angle_alpha   90.00
_cell.angle_beta   90.00
_cell.angle_gamma   90.00
#
_symmetry.space_group_name_H-M   'P 1'
#
loop_
_entity.id
_entity.type
_entity.pdbx_description
1 polymer ?
#
loop_
_entity_poly.entity_id
_entity_poly.type
_entity_poly.pdbx_seq_one_letter_code
_entity_poly.pdbx_strand_id
1 'polypeptide(L)'
;MSIVIKLISVLGLVVFTVLGLFCIGCGLYMASEWVEENSRKAKKILEIYTIVSLVLLLLFFILDGAPLLRTLFSILCLGIYSLFLNTFPLVNLASFSFIASCVCALANHFVWFTYFANSFTNYTVLEVISFMTLCVWLLPILYLISLDSPSNSLPSYDSSGKSKKRQKIFSSIFSSFSFEKQ
;
A
#
# COMPACT_ATOMS: atom_id res chain seq x y z
N MET A 1 -38.85 28.88 -2.83
CA MET A 1 -37.97 28.28 -1.80
C MET A 1 -38.05 26.76 -1.89
N SER A 2 -37.06 26.09 -2.47
CA SER A 2 -37.07 24.63 -2.64
C SER A 2 -36.48 23.91 -1.42
N ILE A 3 -37.06 24.14 -0.23
CA ILE A 3 -36.54 23.60 1.04
C ILE A 3 -36.57 22.07 1.07
N VAL A 4 -37.63 21.48 0.50
CA VAL A 4 -37.85 20.02 0.46
C VAL A 4 -36.78 19.33 -0.39
N ILE A 5 -36.44 19.87 -1.56
CA ILE A 5 -35.40 19.31 -2.44
C ILE A 5 -34.03 19.38 -1.77
N LYS A 6 -33.71 20.47 -1.04
CA LYS A 6 -32.45 20.59 -0.29
C LYS A 6 -32.37 19.54 0.83
N LEU A 7 -33.45 19.31 1.58
CA LEU A 7 -33.49 18.28 2.63
C LEU A 7 -33.30 16.87 2.07
N ILE A 8 -33.99 16.55 0.96
CA ILE A 8 -33.83 15.26 0.26
C ILE A 8 -32.41 15.09 -0.26
N SER A 9 -31.80 16.15 -0.80
CA SER A 9 -30.42 16.12 -1.29
C SER A 9 -29.41 15.84 -0.18
N VAL A 10 -29.56 16.47 0.99
CA VAL A 10 -28.67 16.23 2.14
C VAL A 10 -28.85 14.81 2.68
N LEU A 11 -30.09 14.35 2.84
CA LEU A 11 -30.39 12.97 3.24
C LEU A 11 -29.80 11.96 2.25
N GLY A 12 -29.98 12.18 0.96
CA GLY A 12 -29.43 11.35 -0.11
C GLY A 12 -27.90 11.31 -0.07
N LEU A 13 -27.24 12.44 0.14
CA LEU A 13 -25.77 12.51 0.27
C LEU A 13 -25.28 11.71 1.49
N VAL A 14 -25.95 11.85 2.64
CA VAL A 14 -25.58 11.11 3.86
C VAL A 14 -25.75 9.59 3.64
N VAL A 15 -26.89 9.17 3.10
CA VAL A 15 -27.13 7.74 2.83
C VAL A 15 -26.14 7.19 1.81
N PHE A 16 -25.87 7.94 0.73
CA PHE A 16 -24.91 7.54 -0.30
C PHE A 16 -23.49 7.39 0.24
N THR A 17 -23.04 8.34 1.07
CA THR A 17 -21.70 8.29 1.68
C THR A 17 -21.56 7.14 2.66
N VAL A 18 -22.56 6.89 3.50
CA VAL A 18 -22.55 5.76 4.46
C VAL A 18 -22.54 4.42 3.72
N LEU A 19 -23.43 4.22 2.74
CA LEU A 19 -23.48 2.98 1.96
C LEU A 19 -22.22 2.79 1.11
N GLY A 20 -21.66 3.88 0.55
CA GLY A 20 -20.40 3.86 -0.19
C GLY A 20 -19.23 3.40 0.67
N LEU A 21 -19.08 3.96 1.88
CA LEU A 21 -18.05 3.55 2.83
C LEU A 21 -18.23 2.09 3.27
N PHE A 22 -19.47 1.66 3.53
CA PHE A 22 -19.77 0.27 3.86
C PHE A 22 -19.37 -0.68 2.72
N CYS A 23 -19.72 -0.34 1.47
CA CYS A 23 -19.36 -1.12 0.29
C CYS A 23 -17.83 -1.23 0.10
N ILE A 24 -17.11 -0.12 0.27
CA ILE A 24 -15.64 -0.12 0.21
C ILE A 24 -15.06 -1.01 1.32
N GLY A 25 -15.58 -0.92 2.55
CA GLY A 25 -15.15 -1.77 3.67
C GLY A 25 -15.37 -3.26 3.40
N CYS A 26 -16.56 -3.64 2.94
CA CYS A 26 -16.86 -5.03 2.55
C CYS A 26 -15.97 -5.50 1.39
N GLY A 27 -15.73 -4.67 0.38
CA GLY A 27 -14.85 -5.00 -0.74
C GLY A 27 -13.41 -5.25 -0.31
N LEU A 28 -12.88 -4.42 0.61
CA LEU A 28 -11.54 -4.59 1.17
C LEU A 28 -11.44 -5.86 2.05
N TYR A 29 -12.48 -6.18 2.82
CA TYR A 29 -12.56 -7.41 3.61
C TYR A 29 -12.58 -8.67 2.73
N MET A 30 -13.39 -8.68 1.66
CA MET A 30 -13.38 -9.80 0.71
C MET A 30 -12.03 -9.93 0.00
N ALA A 31 -11.36 -8.80 -0.28
CA ALA A 31 -10.03 -8.81 -0.84
C ALA A 31 -8.99 -9.40 0.11
N SER A 32 -9.06 -9.12 1.43
CA SER A 32 -8.13 -9.72 2.40
C SER A 32 -8.32 -11.22 2.53
N GLU A 33 -9.56 -11.70 2.58
CA GLU A 33 -9.89 -13.14 2.60
C GLU A 33 -9.36 -13.83 1.33
N TRP A 34 -9.56 -13.22 0.15
CA TRP A 34 -9.03 -13.76 -1.11
C TRP A 34 -7.50 -13.84 -1.12
N VAL A 35 -6.82 -12.82 -0.57
CA VAL A 35 -5.35 -12.80 -0.47
C VAL A 35 -4.84 -13.85 0.52
N GLU A 36 -5.56 -14.08 1.61
CA GLU A 36 -5.25 -15.12 2.59
C GLU A 36 -5.28 -16.51 1.94
N GLU A 37 -6.33 -16.83 1.19
CA GLU A 37 -6.44 -18.12 0.49
C GLU A 37 -5.44 -18.28 -0.68
N ASN A 38 -5.11 -17.18 -1.36
CA ASN A 38 -4.38 -17.21 -2.64
C ASN A 38 -3.11 -16.35 -2.62
N SER A 39 -2.30 -16.39 -1.56
CA SER A 39 -1.17 -15.46 -1.36
C SER A 39 -0.14 -15.47 -2.50
N ARG A 40 0.07 -16.62 -3.17
CA ARG A 40 0.93 -16.70 -4.38
C ARG A 40 0.37 -15.89 -5.56
N LYS A 41 -0.95 -15.89 -5.75
CA LYS A 41 -1.61 -15.09 -6.79
C LYS A 41 -1.62 -13.61 -6.41
N ALA A 42 -1.86 -13.29 -5.14
CA ALA A 42 -1.80 -11.93 -4.62
C ALA A 42 -0.43 -11.28 -4.90
N LYS A 43 0.67 -11.98 -4.61
CA LYS A 43 2.03 -11.52 -4.95
C LYS A 43 2.16 -11.19 -6.44
N LYS A 44 1.74 -12.10 -7.34
CA LYS A 44 1.82 -11.88 -8.79
C LYS A 44 0.98 -10.67 -9.23
N ILE A 45 -0.23 -10.51 -8.70
CA ILE A 45 -1.07 -9.35 -9.01
C ILE A 45 -0.38 -8.06 -8.57
N LEU A 46 0.25 -8.05 -7.40
CA LEU A 46 0.96 -6.88 -6.89
C LEU A 46 2.20 -6.55 -7.72
N GLU A 47 2.95 -7.54 -8.19
CA GLU A 47 4.07 -7.37 -9.13
C GLU A 47 3.59 -6.77 -10.46
N ILE A 48 2.54 -7.34 -11.04
CA ILE A 48 1.93 -6.83 -12.29
C ILE A 48 1.45 -5.40 -12.08
N TYR A 49 0.76 -5.13 -10.97
CA TYR A 49 0.24 -3.80 -10.68
C TYR A 49 1.35 -2.76 -10.53
N THR A 50 2.44 -3.11 -9.87
CA THR A 50 3.62 -2.24 -9.74
C THR A 50 4.19 -1.89 -11.12
N ILE A 51 4.28 -2.88 -12.03
CA ILE A 51 4.75 -2.64 -13.41
C ILE A 51 3.76 -1.76 -14.18
N VAL A 52 2.45 -2.02 -14.07
CA VAL A 52 1.41 -1.20 -14.73
C VAL A 52 1.47 0.24 -14.25
N SER A 53 1.55 0.49 -12.94
CA SER A 53 1.70 1.84 -12.39
C SER A 53 2.98 2.53 -12.88
N LEU A 54 4.09 1.79 -13.00
CA LEU A 54 5.34 2.32 -13.57
C LEU A 54 5.18 2.71 -15.04
N VAL A 55 4.55 1.85 -15.85
CA VAL A 55 4.30 2.12 -17.28
C VAL A 55 3.38 3.34 -17.45
N LEU A 56 2.30 3.43 -16.69
CA LEU A 56 1.39 4.59 -16.74
C LEU A 56 2.11 5.89 -16.35
N LEU A 57 2.99 5.84 -15.36
CA LEU A 57 3.79 6.98 -14.94
C LEU A 57 4.79 7.43 -16.02
N LEU A 58 5.44 6.47 -16.69
CA LEU A 58 6.35 6.76 -17.80
C LEU A 58 5.59 7.31 -19.01
N LEU A 59 4.41 6.78 -19.30
CA LEU A 59 3.55 7.29 -20.38
C LEU A 59 3.15 8.74 -20.11
N PHE A 60 2.75 9.05 -18.87
CA PHE A 60 2.45 10.42 -18.44
C PHE A 60 3.68 11.34 -18.55
N PHE A 61 4.88 10.83 -18.26
CA PHE A 61 6.12 11.58 -18.43
C PHE A 61 6.42 11.91 -19.90
N ILE A 62 6.27 10.93 -20.80
CA ILE A 62 6.63 11.07 -22.23
C ILE A 62 5.61 11.92 -22.98
N LEU A 63 4.31 11.72 -22.72
CA LEU A 63 3.24 12.41 -23.45
C LEU A 63 2.96 13.80 -22.90
N ASP A 64 2.86 13.93 -21.57
CA ASP A 64 2.41 15.17 -20.92
C ASP A 64 3.57 15.99 -20.31
N GLY A 65 4.82 15.54 -20.46
CA GLY A 65 5.99 16.29 -20.03
C GLY A 65 6.07 16.48 -18.51
N ALA A 66 5.66 15.47 -17.73
CA ALA A 66 5.60 15.56 -16.28
C ALA A 66 6.96 15.96 -15.65
N PRO A 67 6.96 16.68 -14.52
CA PRO A 67 8.20 17.15 -13.89
C PRO A 67 9.11 15.99 -13.44
N LEU A 68 10.34 15.95 -13.98
CA LEU A 68 11.35 14.89 -13.78
C LEU A 68 11.58 14.50 -12.32
N LEU A 69 11.66 15.48 -11.41
CA LEU A 69 11.90 15.21 -9.99
C LEU A 69 10.75 14.45 -9.32
N ARG A 70 9.50 14.72 -9.74
CA ARG A 70 8.31 14.09 -9.15
C ARG A 70 8.13 12.67 -9.68
N THR A 71 8.38 12.47 -10.97
CA THR A 71 8.35 11.12 -11.58
C THR A 71 9.46 10.25 -11.03
N LEU A 72 10.68 10.77 -10.86
CA LEU A 72 11.79 10.04 -10.26
C LEU A 72 11.51 9.65 -8.81
N PHE A 73 10.95 10.56 -8.00
CA PHE A 73 10.53 10.23 -6.63
C PHE A 73 9.48 9.11 -6.61
N SER A 74 8.48 9.17 -7.48
CA SER A 74 7.44 8.14 -7.57
C SER A 74 8.02 6.79 -8.03
N ILE A 75 9.00 6.78 -8.96
CA ILE A 75 9.72 5.57 -9.37
C ILE A 75 10.53 4.99 -8.21
N LEU A 76 11.18 5.82 -7.39
CA LEU A 76 11.89 5.37 -6.20
C LEU A 76 10.94 4.70 -5.20
N CYS A 77 9.76 5.29 -4.96
CA CYS A 77 8.73 4.68 -4.12
C CYS A 77 8.31 3.31 -4.67
N LEU A 78 8.09 3.20 -5.99
CA LEU A 78 7.79 1.91 -6.63
C LEU A 78 8.92 0.89 -6.48
N GLY A 79 10.17 1.32 -6.58
CA GLY A 79 11.35 0.47 -6.36
C GLY A 79 11.42 -0.06 -4.93
N ILE A 80 11.12 0.80 -3.93
CA ILE A 80 11.04 0.39 -2.51
C ILE A 80 9.96 -0.67 -2.32
N TYR A 81 8.80 -0.51 -2.97
CA TYR A 81 7.74 -1.54 -2.94
C TYR A 81 8.21 -2.85 -3.57
N SER A 82 8.80 -2.83 -4.77
CA SER A 82 9.31 -4.04 -5.43
C SER A 82 10.38 -4.78 -4.62
N LEU A 83 11.27 -4.05 -3.93
CA LEU A 83 12.29 -4.66 -3.07
C LEU A 83 11.66 -5.48 -1.94
N PHE A 84 10.49 -5.06 -1.47
CA PHE A 84 9.78 -5.69 -0.39
C PHE A 84 8.94 -6.92 -0.82
N LEU A 85 8.37 -6.90 -2.03
CA LEU A 85 7.63 -8.06 -2.58
C LEU A 85 8.47 -9.36 -2.63
N ASN A 86 9.80 -9.25 -2.64
CA ASN A 86 10.70 -10.40 -2.60
C ASN A 86 10.72 -11.15 -1.25
N THR A 87 10.31 -10.51 -0.15
CA THR A 87 10.31 -11.10 1.21
C THR A 87 8.92 -11.62 1.62
N PHE A 88 7.94 -11.52 0.73
CA PHE A 88 6.58 -12.04 0.92
C PHE A 88 6.59 -13.57 1.17
N PRO A 89 5.81 -14.13 2.13
CA PRO A 89 4.71 -13.53 2.89
C PRO A 89 5.03 -13.14 4.35
N LEU A 90 6.23 -13.39 4.85
CA LEU A 90 6.57 -13.19 6.28
C LEU A 90 7.15 -11.81 6.52
N VAL A 91 6.28 -10.82 6.57
CA VAL A 91 6.67 -9.43 6.80
C VAL A 91 6.42 -9.08 8.25
N ASN A 92 7.46 -8.58 8.92
CA ASN A 92 7.32 -8.00 10.24
C ASN A 92 6.75 -6.58 10.12
N LEU A 93 5.57 -6.35 10.71
CA LEU A 93 4.87 -5.05 10.75
C LEU A 93 5.71 -3.94 11.42
N ALA A 94 6.71 -4.30 12.22
CA ALA A 94 7.65 -3.37 12.85
C ALA A 94 8.97 -3.17 12.06
N SER A 95 9.08 -3.70 10.83
CA SER A 95 10.30 -3.52 10.03
C SER A 95 10.42 -2.09 9.52
N PHE A 96 11.65 -1.55 9.54
CA PHE A 96 11.97 -0.23 9.01
C PHE A 96 11.47 -0.03 7.57
N SER A 97 11.52 -1.08 6.75
CA SER A 97 11.04 -1.06 5.37
C SER A 97 9.53 -0.90 5.24
N PHE A 98 8.73 -1.46 6.16
CA PHE A 98 7.28 -1.27 6.14
C PHE A 98 6.91 0.19 6.43
N ILE A 99 7.53 0.77 7.45
CA ILE A 99 7.35 2.18 7.80
C ILE A 99 7.81 3.07 6.64
N ALA A 100 8.95 2.74 6.03
CA ALA A 100 9.43 3.45 4.84
C ALA A 100 8.41 3.40 3.70
N SER A 101 7.80 2.24 3.41
CA SER A 101 6.74 2.10 2.41
C SER A 101 5.51 2.97 2.72
N CYS A 102 5.06 3.02 3.98
CA CYS A 102 3.95 3.88 4.38
C CYS A 102 4.27 5.37 4.23
N VAL A 103 5.47 5.79 4.67
CA VAL A 103 5.93 7.18 4.54
C VAL A 103 6.07 7.55 3.07
N CYS A 104 6.66 6.69 2.25
CA CYS A 104 6.76 6.86 0.80
C CYS A 104 5.38 6.98 0.14
N ALA A 105 4.39 6.18 0.55
CA ALA A 105 3.03 6.26 0.02
C ALA A 105 2.39 7.63 0.29
N LEU A 106 2.49 8.10 1.54
CA LEU A 106 1.97 9.41 1.94
C LEU A 106 2.70 10.55 1.22
N ALA A 107 4.04 10.50 1.19
CA ALA A 107 4.83 11.50 0.49
C ALA A 107 4.49 11.54 -1.01
N ASN A 108 4.32 10.38 -1.65
CA ASN A 108 3.95 10.30 -3.06
C ASN A 108 2.57 10.91 -3.31
N HIS A 109 1.61 10.66 -2.41
CA HIS A 109 0.30 11.31 -2.45
C HIS A 109 0.41 12.84 -2.42
N PHE A 110 1.15 13.41 -1.49
CA PHE A 110 1.29 14.87 -1.39
C PHE A 110 2.03 15.48 -2.60
N VAL A 111 3.05 14.82 -3.12
CA VAL A 111 3.81 15.28 -4.30
C VAL A 111 2.92 15.38 -5.54
N TRP A 112 2.07 14.37 -5.78
CA TRP A 112 1.12 14.39 -6.89
C TRP A 112 -0.06 15.32 -6.61
N PHE A 113 -0.52 15.40 -5.37
CA PHE A 113 -1.68 16.23 -5.03
C PHE A 113 -1.34 17.70 -5.23
N THR A 114 -0.17 18.14 -4.77
CA THR A 114 0.32 19.50 -5.00
C THR A 114 0.58 19.80 -6.48
N TYR A 115 0.93 18.79 -7.30
CA TYR A 115 1.05 18.97 -8.75
C TYR A 115 -0.30 19.31 -9.37
N PHE A 116 -1.31 18.47 -9.14
CA PHE A 116 -2.64 18.68 -9.72
C PHE A 116 -3.37 19.88 -9.12
N ALA A 117 -3.14 20.18 -7.83
CA ALA A 117 -3.70 21.38 -7.19
C ALA A 117 -3.19 22.68 -7.84
N ASN A 118 -1.92 22.74 -8.24
CA ASN A 118 -1.36 23.90 -8.93
C ASN A 118 -1.78 23.98 -10.41
N SER A 119 -2.22 22.86 -10.99
CA SER A 119 -2.59 22.74 -12.41
C SER A 119 -4.09 22.46 -12.61
N PHE A 120 -4.95 22.89 -11.67
CA PHE A 120 -6.39 22.58 -11.67
C PHE A 120 -7.14 23.09 -12.91
N THR A 121 -6.58 24.05 -13.65
CA THR A 121 -7.17 24.58 -14.88
C THR A 121 -6.97 23.67 -16.09
N ASN A 122 -5.98 22.77 -16.06
CA ASN A 122 -5.62 21.92 -17.20
C ASN A 122 -6.25 20.52 -17.12
N TYR A 123 -6.71 20.10 -15.94
CA TYR A 123 -7.21 18.74 -15.70
C TYR A 123 -8.56 18.77 -14.99
N THR A 124 -9.46 17.87 -15.38
CA THR A 124 -10.73 17.67 -14.72
C THR A 124 -10.57 16.89 -13.42
N VAL A 125 -11.50 17.08 -12.48
CA VAL A 125 -11.48 16.39 -11.18
C VAL A 125 -11.50 14.87 -11.36
N LEU A 126 -12.21 14.34 -12.37
CA LEU A 126 -12.26 12.91 -12.65
C LEU A 126 -10.92 12.36 -13.18
N GLU A 127 -10.19 13.11 -13.99
CA GLU A 127 -8.85 12.73 -14.46
C GLU A 127 -7.87 12.67 -13.29
N VAL A 128 -7.90 13.67 -12.42
CA VAL A 128 -7.05 13.70 -11.22
C VAL A 128 -7.39 12.54 -10.27
N ILE A 129 -8.67 12.30 -10.00
CA ILE A 129 -9.10 11.20 -9.11
C ILE A 129 -8.75 9.84 -9.70
N SER A 130 -8.92 9.64 -11.01
CA SER A 130 -8.59 8.35 -11.65
C SER A 130 -7.08 8.08 -11.63
N PHE A 131 -6.25 9.09 -11.91
CA PHE A 131 -4.80 8.98 -11.77
C PHE A 131 -4.38 8.68 -10.33
N MET A 132 -4.91 9.42 -9.36
CA MET A 132 -4.58 9.25 -7.94
C MET A 132 -5.02 7.89 -7.41
N THR A 133 -6.24 7.47 -7.74
CA THR A 133 -6.81 6.22 -7.24
C THR A 133 -6.05 5.02 -7.80
N LEU A 134 -5.81 4.98 -9.12
CA LEU A 134 -5.10 3.87 -9.74
C LEU A 134 -3.60 3.94 -9.41
N CYS A 135 -2.90 4.96 -9.89
CA CYS A 135 -1.44 4.94 -9.84
C CYS A 135 -0.86 5.13 -8.44
N VAL A 136 -1.52 5.90 -7.57
CA VAL A 136 -0.95 6.32 -6.29
C VAL A 136 -1.53 5.58 -5.09
N TRP A 137 -2.84 5.30 -5.08
CA TRP A 137 -3.52 4.73 -3.91
C TRP A 137 -3.72 3.22 -3.97
N LEU A 138 -4.04 2.65 -5.14
CA LEU A 138 -4.38 1.22 -5.22
C LEU A 138 -3.19 0.34 -4.83
N LEU A 139 -1.96 0.71 -5.23
CA LEU A 139 -0.76 -0.07 -4.93
C LEU A 139 -0.46 -0.15 -3.42
N PRO A 140 -0.39 0.96 -2.66
CA PRO A 140 -0.27 0.91 -1.20
C PRO A 140 -1.41 0.16 -0.51
N ILE A 141 -2.65 0.33 -0.96
CA ILE A 141 -3.82 -0.33 -0.35
C ILE A 141 -3.74 -1.85 -0.54
N LEU A 142 -3.50 -2.34 -1.76
CA LEU A 142 -3.34 -3.77 -2.04
C LEU A 142 -2.17 -4.37 -1.26
N TYR A 143 -1.09 -3.62 -1.12
CA TYR A 143 0.06 -4.04 -0.33
C TYR A 143 -0.30 -4.21 1.15
N LEU A 144 -1.04 -3.27 1.75
CA LEU A 144 -1.50 -3.38 3.14
C LEU A 144 -2.45 -4.56 3.35
N ILE A 145 -3.40 -4.76 2.44
CA ILE A 145 -4.30 -5.92 2.45
C ILE A 145 -3.50 -7.22 2.40
N SER A 146 -2.44 -7.26 1.59
CA SER A 146 -1.64 -8.46 1.42
C SER A 146 -0.79 -8.82 2.65
N LEU A 147 -0.65 -7.91 3.60
CA LEU A 147 0.08 -8.13 4.86
C LEU A 147 -0.81 -8.64 5.99
N ASP A 148 -2.12 -8.43 5.89
CA ASP A 148 -3.08 -8.82 6.92
C ASP A 148 -3.30 -10.35 6.98
N SER A 149 -2.66 -11.13 6.09
CA SER A 149 -2.80 -12.60 6.12
C SER A 149 -2.30 -13.14 7.48
N PRO A 150 -3.16 -13.74 8.31
CA PRO A 150 -2.77 -14.26 9.61
C PRO A 150 -1.75 -15.38 9.43
N SER A 151 -0.54 -15.18 9.97
CA SER A 151 0.57 -16.14 9.92
C SER A 151 0.35 -17.32 10.87
N ASN A 152 -0.85 -17.87 10.93
CA ASN A 152 -1.23 -18.92 11.87
C ASN A 152 -1.70 -20.19 11.16
N SER A 153 -0.88 -20.69 10.23
CA SER A 153 -0.83 -22.15 10.03
C SER A 153 -0.09 -22.74 11.22
N LEU A 154 -0.75 -23.66 11.95
CA LEU A 154 -0.22 -24.47 13.05
C LEU A 154 1.29 -24.71 12.97
N PRO A 155 2.03 -24.79 14.10
CA PRO A 155 3.43 -25.16 14.09
C PRO A 155 3.61 -26.47 13.35
N SER A 156 4.00 -26.38 12.08
CA SER A 156 4.45 -27.52 11.32
C SER A 156 5.73 -27.95 12.02
N TYR A 157 5.74 -29.20 12.48
CA TYR A 157 6.95 -29.88 12.92
C TYR A 157 7.89 -29.99 11.71
N ASP A 158 8.56 -28.88 11.37
CA ASP A 158 9.65 -28.90 10.41
C ASP A 158 10.91 -29.36 11.16
N SER A 159 11.31 -30.58 10.85
CA SER A 159 12.51 -31.27 11.30
C SER A 159 13.77 -30.69 10.64
N SER A 160 13.86 -29.37 10.55
CA SER A 160 14.97 -28.66 9.93
C SER A 160 15.72 -27.83 10.98
N GLY A 161 16.86 -28.36 11.43
CA GLY A 161 17.73 -27.82 12.48
C GLY A 161 18.37 -26.44 12.23
N LYS A 162 17.80 -25.59 11.37
CA LYS A 162 18.30 -24.24 11.08
C LYS A 162 17.76 -23.17 12.05
N SER A 163 16.61 -23.38 12.67
CA SER A 163 16.00 -22.42 13.63
C SER A 163 16.76 -22.34 14.98
N LYS A 164 17.32 -23.46 15.45
CA LYS A 164 18.11 -23.50 16.71
C LYS A 164 19.36 -22.61 16.68
N LYS A 165 19.97 -22.38 15.51
CA LYS A 165 21.19 -21.56 15.40
C LYS A 165 20.88 -20.07 15.59
N ARG A 166 19.74 -19.59 15.09
CA ARG A 166 19.35 -18.18 15.19
C ARG A 166 18.95 -17.79 16.62
N GLN A 167 18.24 -18.68 17.33
CA GLN A 167 17.95 -18.49 18.75
C GLN A 167 19.22 -18.52 19.62
N LYS A 168 20.19 -19.41 19.34
CA LYS A 168 21.49 -19.44 20.05
C LYS A 168 22.32 -18.17 19.86
N ILE A 169 22.29 -17.56 18.67
CA ILE A 169 23.01 -16.31 18.39
C ILE A 169 22.37 -15.15 19.16
N PHE A 170 21.04 -15.06 19.17
CA PHE A 170 20.34 -14.01 19.93
C PHE A 170 20.53 -14.16 21.44
N SER A 171 20.50 -15.38 21.99
CA SER A 171 20.77 -15.60 23.41
C SER A 171 22.22 -15.26 23.78
N SER A 172 23.18 -15.55 22.90
CA SER A 172 24.60 -15.22 23.08
C SER A 172 24.87 -13.72 23.06
N ILE A 173 24.18 -12.97 22.19
CA ILE A 173 24.33 -11.50 22.11
C ILE A 173 23.67 -10.85 23.32
N PHE A 174 22.48 -11.31 23.71
CA PHE A 174 21.78 -10.75 24.86
C PHE A 174 22.51 -11.01 26.18
N SER A 175 23.13 -12.19 26.35
CA SER A 175 23.98 -12.46 27.50
C SER A 175 25.26 -11.61 27.50
N SER A 176 25.80 -11.28 26.33
CA SER A 176 26.95 -10.37 26.21
C SER A 176 26.59 -8.93 26.54
N PHE A 177 25.37 -8.50 26.22
CA PHE A 177 24.92 -7.12 26.47
C PHE A 177 24.47 -6.89 27.91
N SER A 178 24.03 -7.94 28.61
CA SER A 178 23.57 -7.83 30.00
C SER A 178 24.72 -7.84 31.03
N PHE A 179 25.97 -8.04 30.62
CA PHE A 179 27.13 -8.06 31.52
C PHE A 179 27.89 -6.73 31.64
N GLU A 180 27.49 -5.67 30.91
CA GLU A 180 28.14 -4.35 30.95
C GLU A 180 27.38 -3.38 31.87
N LYS A 181 27.05 -3.81 33.09
CA LYS A 181 26.46 -2.95 34.13
C LYS A 181 26.78 -3.39 35.56
N GLN A 182 28.01 -3.85 35.81
CA GLN A 182 28.62 -3.85 37.15
C GLN A 182 29.95 -3.10 37.11
#